data_AF-A0A930SYK7-F1
#
_entry.id   AF-A0A930SYK7-F1
#
_cell.length_a   1.000
_cell.length_b   1.000
_cell.length_c   1.000
_cell.angle_alpha   90.00
_cell.angle_beta   90.00
_cell.angle_gamma   90.00
#
_symmetry.space_group_name_H-M   'P 1'
#
loop_
_entity.id
_entity.type
_entity.pdbx_description
1 polymer ?
#
loop_
_entity_poly.entity_id
_entity_poly.type
_entity_poly.pdbx_seq_one_letter_code
_entity_poly.pdbx_strand_id
1 'polypeptide(L)'
;MSNGLKIRAIRRADKFFVTNRVMIDASEVVKLYGKRHVIEEVFRVLKQECHWDRCQLRCAEAYERFLSLGCVSFVKWESLRLSQPSFSTIYNLRRSVIFDQTMLDFSLPDSISVEAFL
;
A
#
# COMPACT_ATOMS: atom_id res chain seq x y z
N MET A 1 24.78 -32.71 -0.15
CA MET A 1 23.94 -31.78 0.63
C MET A 1 22.54 -31.78 0.03
N SER A 2 21.58 -32.47 0.64
CA SER A 2 20.21 -32.60 0.13
C SER A 2 19.20 -32.01 1.13
N ASN A 3 19.43 -30.77 1.56
CA ASN A 3 18.45 -30.00 2.35
C ASN A 3 17.51 -29.22 1.43
N GLY A 4 16.89 -29.92 0.46
CA GLY A 4 15.96 -29.31 -0.48
C GLY A 4 14.69 -28.84 0.22
N LEU A 5 14.37 -27.56 0.11
CA LEU A 5 13.11 -27.00 0.61
C LEU A 5 11.95 -27.66 -0.15
N LYS A 6 11.05 -28.35 0.56
CA LYS A 6 9.84 -28.92 -0.07
C LYS A 6 8.93 -27.76 -0.48
N ILE A 7 8.71 -27.63 -1.79
CA ILE A 7 7.83 -26.63 -2.37
C ILE A 7 6.62 -27.31 -3.03
N ARG A 8 5.47 -26.66 -2.94
CA ARG A 8 4.25 -27.04 -3.65
C ARG A 8 3.93 -25.94 -4.65
N ALA A 9 3.87 -26.32 -5.91
CA ALA A 9 3.40 -25.45 -6.99
C ALA A 9 1.93 -25.78 -7.29
N ILE A 10 1.11 -24.74 -7.40
CA ILE A 10 -0.33 -24.83 -7.68
C ILE A 10 -0.59 -23.98 -8.92
N ARG A 11 -1.20 -24.56 -9.94
CA ARG A 11 -1.67 -23.83 -11.12
C ARG A 11 -3.16 -23.55 -10.98
N ARG A 12 -3.57 -22.29 -11.16
CA ARG A 12 -4.99 -21.91 -11.23
C ARG A 12 -5.19 -20.94 -12.39
N ALA A 13 -5.94 -21.37 -13.40
CA ALA A 13 -6.04 -20.69 -14.69
C ALA A 13 -4.64 -20.41 -15.27
N ASP A 14 -4.34 -19.15 -15.56
CA ASP A 14 -3.08 -18.70 -16.17
C ASP A 14 -1.99 -18.33 -15.15
N LYS A 15 -2.24 -18.56 -13.85
CA LYS A 15 -1.32 -18.18 -12.77
C LYS A 15 -0.73 -19.40 -12.08
N PHE A 16 0.55 -19.27 -11.74
CA PHE A 16 1.30 -20.23 -10.93
C PHE A 16 1.55 -19.64 -9.54
N PHE A 17 1.24 -20.44 -8.52
CA PHE A 17 1.45 -20.09 -7.12
C PHE A 17 2.41 -21.10 -6.50
N VAL A 18 3.45 -20.62 -5.83
CA VAL A 18 4.44 -21.48 -5.16
C VAL A 18 4.41 -21.21 -3.66
N THR A 19 4.42 -22.27 -2.86
CA THR A 19 4.44 -22.20 -1.40
C THR A 19 5.36 -23.26 -0.82
N ASN A 20 6.03 -22.95 0.29
CA ASN A 20 6.80 -23.92 1.08
C ASN A 20 5.91 -24.70 2.06
N ARG A 21 4.65 -24.30 2.23
CA ARG A 21 3.67 -25.01 3.05
C ARG A 21 3.02 -26.10 2.21
N VAL A 22 3.50 -27.34 2.33
CA VAL A 22 3.03 -28.45 1.47
C VAL A 22 1.57 -28.82 1.75
N MET A 23 1.13 -28.71 3.01
CA MET A 23 -0.21 -29.14 3.45
C MET A 23 -1.30 -28.07 3.30
N ILE A 24 -0.96 -26.85 2.89
CA ILE A 24 -1.96 -25.77 2.77
C ILE A 24 -2.86 -26.01 1.55
N ASP A 25 -4.13 -25.65 1.67
CA ASP A 25 -5.06 -25.76 0.56
C ASP A 25 -4.80 -24.74 -0.54
N ALA A 26 -5.06 -25.15 -1.78
CA ALA A 26 -4.88 -24.29 -2.95
C ALA A 26 -5.71 -23.00 -2.87
N SER A 27 -6.93 -23.07 -2.34
CA SER A 27 -7.80 -21.91 -2.14
C SER A 27 -7.18 -20.90 -1.17
N GLU A 28 -6.52 -21.37 -0.11
CA GLU A 28 -5.90 -20.54 0.90
C GLU A 28 -4.59 -19.91 0.40
N VAL A 29 -3.82 -20.63 -0.43
CA VAL A 29 -2.68 -20.04 -1.14
C VAL A 29 -3.12 -18.87 -2.00
N VAL A 30 -4.21 -19.02 -2.76
CA VAL A 30 -4.71 -17.91 -3.58
C VAL A 30 -5.18 -16.74 -2.72
N LYS A 31 -5.84 -16.99 -1.59
CA LYS A 31 -6.20 -15.93 -0.63
C LYS A 31 -4.97 -15.19 -0.09
N LEU A 32 -3.90 -15.92 0.27
CA LEU A 32 -2.65 -15.33 0.73
C LEU A 32 -1.95 -14.50 -0.35
N TYR A 33 -1.92 -14.99 -1.59
CA TYR A 33 -1.42 -14.21 -2.73
C TYR A 33 -2.30 -13.00 -3.04
N GLY A 34 -3.59 -13.03 -2.68
CA GLY A 34 -4.45 -11.85 -2.70
C GLY A 34 -3.94 -10.73 -1.78
N LYS A 35 -3.40 -11.06 -0.59
CA LYS A 35 -2.77 -10.07 0.30
C LYS A 35 -1.53 -9.42 -0.32
N ARG A 36 -0.76 -10.18 -1.10
CA ARG A 36 0.38 -9.64 -1.86
C ARG A 36 -0.07 -8.57 -2.86
N HIS A 37 -1.19 -8.80 -3.55
CA HIS A 37 -1.74 -7.81 -4.48
C HIS A 37 -2.08 -6.49 -3.76
N VAL A 38 -2.65 -6.56 -2.55
CA VAL A 38 -2.92 -5.37 -1.73
C VAL A 38 -1.62 -4.59 -1.46
N ILE A 39 -0.55 -5.27 -1.06
CA ILE A 39 0.75 -4.64 -0.83
C ILE A 39 1.29 -3.97 -2.10
N GLU A 40 1.21 -4.66 -3.24
CA GLU A 40 1.64 -4.10 -4.54
C GLU A 40 0.84 -2.87 -4.94
N GLU A 41 -0.46 -2.84 -4.61
CA GLU A 41 -1.33 -1.70 -4.81
C GLU A 41 -0.95 -0.52 -3.92
N VAL A 42 -0.66 -0.76 -2.63
CA VAL A 42 -0.15 0.28 -1.71
C VAL A 42 1.12 0.93 -2.26
N PHE A 43 2.11 0.13 -2.67
CA PHE A 43 3.35 0.67 -3.25
C PHE A 43 3.11 1.42 -4.56
N ARG A 44 2.14 0.98 -5.36
CA ARG A 44 1.78 1.67 -6.61
C ARG A 44 1.22 3.06 -6.30
N VAL A 45 0.29 3.16 -5.35
CA VAL A 45 -0.29 4.44 -4.92
C VAL A 45 0.77 5.35 -4.31
N LEU A 46 1.62 4.84 -3.41
CA LEU A 46 2.69 5.63 -2.80
C LEU A 46 3.68 6.20 -3.84
N LYS A 47 3.99 5.45 -4.89
CA LYS A 47 4.83 5.96 -5.99
C LYS A 47 4.09 6.97 -6.86
N GLN A 48 2.86 6.65 -7.29
CA GLN A 48 2.12 7.49 -8.23
C GLN A 48 1.60 8.80 -7.60
N GLU A 49 1.06 8.70 -6.39
CA GLU A 49 0.37 9.80 -5.72
C GLU A 49 1.22 10.48 -4.64
N CYS A 50 2.10 9.75 -3.94
CA CYS A 50 3.02 10.31 -2.94
C CYS A 50 4.45 10.49 -3.47
N HIS A 51 4.69 10.24 -4.76
CA HIS A 51 5.95 10.50 -5.45
C HIS A 51 7.20 9.87 -4.81
N TRP A 52 7.04 8.69 -4.20
CA TRP A 52 8.17 7.96 -3.58
C TRP A 52 9.34 7.68 -4.52
N ASP A 53 9.09 7.58 -5.82
CA ASP A 53 10.10 7.36 -6.86
C ASP A 53 10.80 8.65 -7.36
N ARG A 54 10.32 9.83 -6.95
CA ARG A 54 10.82 11.14 -7.41
C ARG A 54 11.47 11.97 -6.31
N CYS A 55 11.77 11.37 -5.16
CA CYS A 55 12.47 12.08 -4.09
C CYS A 55 13.88 12.48 -4.54
N GLN A 56 14.19 13.78 -4.51
CA GLN A 56 15.50 14.31 -4.88
C GLN A 56 16.38 14.65 -3.67
N LEU A 57 15.91 14.31 -2.45
CA LEU A 57 16.62 14.57 -1.21
C LEU A 57 17.89 13.71 -1.16
N ARG A 58 19.02 14.34 -0.81
CA ARG A 58 20.35 13.70 -0.74
C ARG A 58 20.79 13.35 0.68
N CYS A 59 20.02 13.78 1.68
CA CYS A 59 20.25 13.45 3.09
C CYS A 59 19.40 12.22 3.46
N ALA A 60 20.02 11.24 4.13
CA ALA A 60 19.33 10.02 4.55
C ALA A 60 18.15 10.31 5.50
N GLU A 61 18.35 11.21 6.46
CA GLU A 61 17.31 11.61 7.43
C GLU A 61 16.12 12.28 6.72
N ALA A 62 16.40 13.19 5.79
CA ALA A 62 15.35 13.87 5.03
C ALA A 62 14.57 12.87 4.13
N TYR A 63 15.27 11.88 3.57
CA TYR A 63 14.64 10.82 2.78
C TYR A 63 13.75 9.91 3.64
N GLU A 64 14.18 9.55 4.84
CA GLU A 64 13.39 8.76 5.80
C GLU A 64 12.12 9.48 6.23
N ARG A 65 12.22 10.78 6.55
CA ARG A 65 11.06 11.62 6.86
C ARG A 65 10.08 11.72 5.67
N PHE A 66 10.60 11.90 4.46
CA PHE A 66 9.79 11.93 3.25
C PHE A 66 9.02 10.63 3.01
N LEU A 67 9.67 9.47 3.17
CA LEU A 67 9.00 8.18 3.07
C LEU A 67 7.91 8.05 4.14
N SER A 68 8.23 8.41 5.39
CA SER A 68 7.30 8.30 6.50
C SER A 68 6.07 9.20 6.31
N LEU A 69 6.26 10.42 5.81
CA LEU A 69 5.17 11.33 5.43
C LEU A 69 4.27 10.74 4.34
N GLY A 70 4.84 10.06 3.35
CA GLY A 70 4.05 9.36 2.33
C GLY A 70 3.21 8.22 2.90
N CYS A 71 3.74 7.43 3.84
CA CYS A 71 2.98 6.40 4.55
C CYS A 71 1.79 7.01 5.31
N VAL A 72 2.03 8.07 6.09
CA VAL A 72 0.98 8.77 6.85
C VAL A 72 -0.10 9.33 5.91
N SER A 73 0.34 9.96 4.81
CA SER A 73 -0.56 10.48 3.79
C SER A 73 -1.45 9.37 3.24
N PHE A 74 -0.87 8.24 2.83
CA PHE A 74 -1.62 7.09 2.31
C PHE A 74 -2.67 6.60 3.30
N VAL A 75 -2.32 6.43 4.58
CA VAL A 75 -3.27 6.01 5.62
C VAL A 75 -4.45 6.98 5.73
N LYS A 76 -4.19 8.29 5.66
CA LYS A 76 -5.25 9.30 5.69
C LYS A 76 -6.15 9.25 4.46
N TRP A 77 -5.57 9.16 3.26
CA TRP A 77 -6.34 9.02 2.02
C TRP A 77 -7.20 7.75 2.01
N GLU A 78 -6.65 6.66 2.52
CA GLU A 78 -7.36 5.39 2.62
C GLU A 78 -8.49 5.46 3.65
N SER A 79 -8.26 6.10 4.79
CA SER A 79 -9.31 6.36 5.78
C SER A 79 -10.46 7.18 5.18
N LEU A 80 -10.15 8.23 4.41
CA LEU A 80 -11.16 9.06 3.74
C LEU A 80 -11.93 8.26 2.68
N ARG A 81 -11.24 7.43 1.89
CA ARG A 81 -11.86 6.54 0.91
C ARG A 81 -12.82 5.56 1.58
N LEU A 82 -12.48 5.02 2.74
CA LEU A 82 -13.35 4.12 3.50
C LEU A 82 -14.55 4.85 4.10
N SER A 83 -14.39 6.09 4.54
CA SER A 83 -15.49 6.92 5.07
C SER A 83 -16.44 7.41 3.97
N GLN A 84 -15.99 7.49 2.72
CA GLN A 84 -16.77 7.98 1.58
C GLN A 84 -16.91 6.90 0.49
N PRO A 85 -17.96 6.05 0.57
CA PRO A 85 -18.13 4.92 -0.34
C PRO A 85 -18.36 5.30 -1.81
N SER A 86 -18.57 6.58 -2.12
CA SER A 86 -18.68 7.11 -3.48
C SER A 86 -17.37 6.98 -4.28
N PHE A 87 -16.21 6.84 -3.62
CA PHE A 87 -14.91 6.75 -4.28
C PHE A 87 -14.38 5.32 -4.32
N SER A 88 -14.23 4.78 -5.53
CA SER A 88 -13.71 3.42 -5.74
C SER A 88 -12.19 3.29 -5.56
N THR A 89 -11.43 4.36 -5.80
CA THR A 89 -9.95 4.36 -5.74
C THR A 89 -9.43 5.66 -5.14
N ILE A 90 -8.23 5.61 -4.54
CA ILE A 90 -7.53 6.81 -4.03
C ILE A 90 -7.30 7.84 -5.15
N TYR A 91 -7.04 7.39 -6.39
CA TYR A 91 -6.89 8.27 -7.55
C TYR A 91 -8.16 9.11 -7.81
N ASN A 92 -9.33 8.49 -7.79
CA ASN A 92 -10.61 9.18 -7.99
C ASN A 92 -10.87 10.21 -6.89
N LEU A 93 -10.52 9.86 -5.65
CA LEU A 93 -10.59 10.75 -4.49
C LEU A 93 -9.62 11.95 -4.64
N ARG A 94 -8.38 11.73 -5.08
CA ARG A 94 -7.45 12.84 -5.35
C ARG A 94 -7.98 13.76 -6.44
N ARG A 95 -8.52 13.18 -7.52
CA ARG A 95 -9.09 13.93 -8.64
C ARG A 95 -10.26 14.80 -8.18
N SER A 96 -11.17 14.27 -7.37
CA SER A 96 -12.26 15.08 -6.83
C SER A 96 -11.73 16.21 -5.95
N VAL A 97 -10.72 15.99 -5.11
CA VAL A 97 -10.17 17.07 -4.26
C VAL A 97 -9.51 18.19 -5.07
N ILE A 98 -8.82 17.84 -6.16
CA ILE A 98 -8.13 18.82 -7.01
C ILE A 98 -9.13 19.63 -7.86
N PHE A 99 -10.20 18.99 -8.35
CA PHE A 99 -11.11 19.59 -9.32
C PHE A 99 -12.46 20.04 -8.74
N ASP A 100 -12.97 19.36 -7.72
CA ASP A 100 -14.13 19.77 -6.92
C ASP A 100 -13.61 20.35 -5.60
N GLN A 101 -14.03 21.56 -5.25
CA GLN A 101 -13.68 22.26 -4.00
C GLN A 101 -14.32 21.59 -2.77
N THR A 102 -14.04 20.31 -2.55
CA THR A 102 -14.43 19.61 -1.34
C THR A 102 -13.49 20.06 -0.23
N MET A 103 -14.02 20.81 0.73
CA MET A 103 -13.34 21.12 1.99
C MET A 103 -13.04 19.81 2.71
N LEU A 104 -11.80 19.33 2.57
CA LEU A 104 -11.30 18.20 3.35
C LEU A 104 -10.86 18.71 4.71
N ASP A 105 -11.49 18.18 5.76
CA ASP A 105 -11.00 18.38 7.12
C ASP A 105 -9.74 17.52 7.31
N PHE A 106 -8.57 18.18 7.26
CA PHE A 106 -7.25 17.56 7.29
C PHE A 106 -6.74 17.36 8.72
N SER A 107 -7.63 17.03 9.66
CA SER A 107 -7.24 16.64 11.01
C SER A 107 -6.38 15.38 10.96
N LEU A 108 -5.12 15.48 11.39
CA LEU A 108 -4.27 14.30 11.59
C LEU A 108 -4.87 13.49 12.76
N PRO A 109 -4.81 12.15 12.71
CA PRO A 109 -5.18 11.35 13.87
C PRO A 109 -4.30 11.76 15.07
N ASP A 110 -4.90 11.94 16.26
CA ASP A 110 -4.20 12.38 17.49
C ASP A 110 -3.00 11.51 17.88
N SER A 111 -2.89 10.30 17.29
CA SER A 111 -1.76 9.38 17.47
C SER A 111 -0.51 9.72 16.65
N ILE A 112 -0.60 10.67 15.71
CA ILE A 112 0.51 11.07 14.83
C ILE A 112 0.93 12.48 15.22
N SER A 113 1.87 12.59 16.18
CA SER A 113 2.46 13.88 16.53
C SER A 113 3.30 14.39 15.36
N VAL A 114 2.99 15.60 14.88
CA VAL A 114 3.73 16.29 13.81
C VAL A 114 5.18 16.55 14.22
N GLU A 115 5.44 16.66 15.52
CA GLU A 115 6.79 16.84 16.08
C GLU A 115 7.70 15.63 15.85
N ALA A 116 7.15 14.44 15.56
CA ALA A 116 7.97 13.28 15.21
C ALA A 116 8.58 13.36 13.81
N PHE A 117 8.16 14.34 12.98
CA PHE A 117 8.59 14.49 11.59
C PHE A 117 9.36 15.80 11.32
N LEU A 118 9.42 16.73 12.28
CA LEU A 118 10.19 17.98 12.25
C LEU A 118 11.57 17.81 12.91
#